data_AF-A0A2D7DY38-F1
#
_entry.id   AF-A0A2D7DY38-F1
#
_cell.length_a   1.000
_cell.length_b   1.000
_cell.length_c   1.000
_cell.angle_alpha   90.00
_cell.angle_beta   90.00
_cell.angle_gamma   90.00
#
_symmetry.space_group_name_H-M   'P 1'
#
loop_
_entity.id
_entity.type
_entity.pdbx_description
1 polymer ?
#
loop_
_entity_poly.entity_id
_entity_poly.type
_entity_poly.pdbx_seq_one_letter_code
_entity_poly.pdbx_strand_id
1 'polypeptide(L)'
;KKKKIDVTEDNMRAFRTKILNSENKKLQSIRGLLDFSSLSNFRDLLFNYTEHTYDFIKIKELLESKKLNFIAFNEMNPNVKNSFKTHFPNENDEVKLELWDKFENIYPKTFLGMYRFWVKKN
;
A
#
# COMPACT_ATOMS: atom_id res chain seq x y z
N LYS A 1 3.63 -23.19 0.97
CA LYS A 1 2.28 -23.74 0.66
C LYS A 1 1.22 -22.74 1.11
N LYS A 2 0.48 -22.11 0.18
CA LYS A 2 -0.71 -21.29 0.51
C LYS A 2 -1.77 -22.25 1.09
N LYS A 3 -2.07 -22.15 2.39
CA LYS A 3 -3.22 -22.87 2.96
C LYS A 3 -4.46 -22.10 2.54
N LYS A 4 -5.40 -22.75 1.84
CA LYS A 4 -6.77 -22.24 1.71
C LYS A 4 -7.36 -22.31 3.11
N ILE A 5 -7.50 -21.16 3.75
CA ILE A 5 -8.24 -21.02 5.00
C ILE A 5 -9.62 -20.54 4.56
N ASP A 6 -10.67 -21.27 4.92
CA ASP A 6 -12.02 -20.76 4.75
C ASP A 6 -12.19 -19.53 5.64
N VAL A 7 -12.64 -18.42 5.05
CA VAL A 7 -12.74 -17.10 5.69
C VAL A 7 -14.00 -17.07 6.58
N THR A 8 -14.03 -17.93 7.59
CA THR A 8 -15.04 -17.93 8.66
C THR A 8 -14.57 -17.10 9.84
N GLU A 9 -15.51 -16.59 10.64
CA GLU A 9 -15.21 -15.78 11.82
C GLU A 9 -14.26 -16.49 12.81
N ASP A 10 -14.51 -17.78 13.08
CA ASP A 10 -13.68 -18.57 14.00
C ASP A 10 -12.25 -18.76 13.47
N ASN A 11 -12.11 -19.03 12.17
CA ASN A 11 -10.79 -19.17 11.54
C ASN A 11 -10.01 -17.85 11.54
N MET A 12 -10.69 -16.73 11.31
CA MET A 12 -10.08 -15.39 11.37
C MET A 12 -9.62 -15.06 12.80
N ARG A 13 -10.44 -15.35 13.82
CA ARG A 13 -10.07 -15.17 15.23
C ARG A 13 -8.88 -16.04 15.62
N ALA A 14 -8.90 -17.33 15.26
CA ALA A 14 -7.79 -18.24 15.52
C ALA A 14 -6.48 -17.80 14.84
N PHE A 15 -6.57 -17.31 13.59
CA PHE A 15 -5.42 -16.81 12.86
C PHE A 15 -4.87 -15.51 13.47
N ARG A 16 -5.74 -14.60 13.91
CA ARG A 16 -5.36 -13.37 14.61
C ARG A 16 -4.61 -13.68 15.91
N THR A 17 -5.10 -14.64 16.72
CA THR A 17 -4.41 -15.11 17.94
C THR A 17 -3.04 -15.71 17.62
N LYS A 18 -2.93 -16.46 16.51
CA LYS A 18 -1.65 -16.99 16.06
C LYS A 18 -0.67 -15.89 15.65
N ILE A 19 -1.15 -14.81 15.02
CA ILE A 19 -0.33 -13.63 14.70
C ILE A 19 0.12 -12.93 15.98
N LEU A 20 -0.75 -12.81 17.00
CA LEU A 20 -0.44 -12.21 18.31
C LEU A 20 0.62 -12.98 19.11
N ASN A 21 0.69 -14.30 18.93
CA ASN A 21 1.64 -15.15 19.64
C ASN A 21 2.91 -15.47 18.82
N SER A 22 3.06 -14.92 17.61
CA SER A 22 4.21 -15.18 16.76
C SER A 22 5.44 -14.32 17.10
N GLU A 23 6.63 -14.90 17.07
CA GLU A 23 7.89 -14.14 17.16
C GLU A 23 8.38 -13.63 15.79
N ASN A 24 7.63 -13.88 14.72
CA ASN A 24 8.00 -13.46 13.38
C ASN A 24 7.88 -11.93 13.24
N LYS A 25 9.01 -11.24 12.98
CA LYS A 25 9.07 -9.78 12.81
C LYS A 25 8.08 -9.22 11.77
N LYS A 26 7.82 -9.96 10.67
CA LYS A 26 6.83 -9.55 9.65
C LYS A 26 5.40 -9.65 10.16
N LEU A 27 5.10 -10.63 11.02
CA LEU A 27 3.78 -10.76 11.64
C LEU A 27 3.60 -9.75 12.79
N GLN A 28 4.68 -9.38 13.47
CA GLN A 28 4.66 -8.32 14.48
C GLN A 28 4.38 -6.94 13.87
N SER A 29 4.92 -6.62 12.68
CA SER A 29 4.61 -5.35 12.01
C SER A 29 3.13 -5.22 11.63
N ILE A 30 2.43 -6.32 11.37
CA ILE A 30 1.00 -6.34 11.05
C ILE A 30 0.14 -5.98 12.28
N ARG A 31 0.61 -6.29 13.49
CA ARG A 31 -0.11 -5.96 14.74
C ARG A 31 -0.27 -4.46 14.97
N GLY A 32 0.64 -3.66 14.41
CA GLY A 32 0.63 -2.20 14.52
C GLY A 32 -0.31 -1.50 13.53
N LEU A 33 -0.93 -2.24 12.61
CA LEU A 33 -1.88 -1.68 11.65
C LEU A 33 -3.23 -1.43 12.32
N LEU A 34 -3.85 -0.30 12.04
CA LEU A 34 -5.20 0.03 12.52
C LEU A 34 -6.21 -1.04 12.12
N ASP A 35 -6.04 -1.61 10.93
CA ASP A 35 -6.89 -2.66 10.36
C ASP A 35 -6.77 -4.01 11.08
N PHE A 36 -5.81 -4.18 11.98
CA PHE A 36 -5.71 -5.38 12.80
C PHE A 36 -6.77 -5.42 13.91
N SER A 37 -7.40 -4.28 14.26
CA SER A 37 -8.23 -4.14 15.46
C SER A 37 -9.65 -4.71 15.32
N SER A 38 -10.34 -4.42 14.21
CA SER A 38 -11.67 -4.95 13.91
C SER A 38 -11.60 -6.25 13.11
N LEU A 39 -12.59 -7.13 13.26
CA LEU A 39 -12.63 -8.38 12.51
C LEU A 39 -12.91 -8.14 11.01
N SER A 40 -13.70 -7.11 10.68
CA SER A 40 -13.98 -6.70 9.30
C SER A 40 -12.73 -6.22 8.58
N ASN A 41 -11.95 -5.32 9.19
CA ASN A 41 -10.75 -4.79 8.56
C ASN A 41 -9.63 -5.84 8.55
N PHE A 42 -9.59 -6.75 9.53
CA PHE A 42 -8.64 -7.86 9.53
C PHE A 42 -8.91 -8.85 8.39
N ARG A 43 -10.20 -9.08 8.09
CA ARG A 43 -10.61 -9.83 6.89
C ARG A 43 -10.12 -9.14 5.63
N ASP A 44 -10.35 -7.84 5.52
CA ASP A 44 -9.99 -7.06 4.33
C ASP A 44 -8.45 -6.96 4.17
N LEU A 45 -7.69 -6.90 5.27
CA LEU A 45 -6.23 -6.84 5.26
C LEU A 45 -5.54 -8.14 4.82
N LEU A 46 -6.10 -9.31 5.19
CA LEU A 46 -5.40 -10.60 5.03
C LEU A 46 -6.12 -11.61 4.13
N PHE A 47 -7.42 -11.40 3.89
CA PHE A 47 -8.27 -12.34 3.19
C PHE A 47 -9.05 -11.70 2.04
N ASN A 48 -8.69 -10.48 1.62
CA ASN A 48 -9.30 -9.84 0.46
C ASN A 48 -8.81 -10.51 -0.84
N TYR A 49 -9.55 -11.53 -1.27
CA TYR A 49 -9.30 -12.30 -2.48
C TYR A 49 -9.35 -11.45 -3.77
N THR A 50 -10.00 -10.28 -3.72
CA THR A 50 -10.17 -9.37 -4.85
C THR A 50 -9.17 -8.21 -4.88
N GLU A 51 -8.28 -8.11 -3.90
CA GLU A 51 -7.30 -7.03 -3.86
C GLU A 51 -6.21 -7.28 -4.91
N HIS A 52 -6.26 -6.50 -5.99
CA HIS A 52 -5.17 -6.42 -6.94
C HIS A 52 -4.09 -5.52 -6.36
N THR A 53 -2.97 -6.11 -5.94
CA THR A 53 -1.79 -5.34 -5.53
C THR A 53 -1.20 -4.67 -6.76
N TYR A 54 -1.47 -3.38 -6.92
CA TYR A 54 -0.83 -2.54 -7.92
C TYR A 54 0.50 -2.04 -7.38
N ASP A 55 1.55 -2.18 -8.18
CA ASP A 55 2.79 -1.42 -8.01
C ASP A 55 2.70 -0.14 -8.85
N PHE A 56 3.56 0.84 -8.58
CA PHE A 56 3.54 2.11 -9.28
C PHE A 56 3.78 1.97 -10.79
N ILE A 57 4.48 0.91 -11.21
CA ILE A 57 4.70 0.58 -12.63
C ILE A 57 3.39 0.18 -13.30
N LYS A 58 2.59 -0.72 -12.71
CA LYS A 58 1.27 -1.07 -13.21
C LYS A 58 0.30 0.10 -13.20
N ILE A 59 0.38 0.99 -12.20
CA ILE A 59 -0.41 2.22 -12.19
C ILE A 59 -0.03 3.08 -13.39
N LYS A 60 1.26 3.25 -13.66
CA LYS A 60 1.74 3.99 -14.83
C LYS A 60 1.20 3.39 -16.14
N GLU A 61 1.37 2.09 -16.36
CA GLU A 61 0.88 1.39 -17.56
C GLU A 61 -0.65 1.54 -17.72
N LEU A 62 -1.39 1.44 -16.63
CA LEU A 62 -2.84 1.63 -16.63
C LEU A 62 -3.21 3.06 -17.05
N LEU A 63 -2.55 4.07 -16.50
CA LEU A 63 -2.80 5.46 -16.85
C LEU A 63 -2.47 5.75 -18.32
N GLU A 64 -1.35 5.25 -18.82
CA GLU A 64 -0.95 5.35 -20.23
C GLU A 64 -1.98 4.70 -21.15
N SER A 65 -2.46 3.49 -20.81
CA SER A 65 -3.50 2.78 -21.58
C SER A 65 -4.81 3.56 -21.67
N LYS A 66 -5.10 4.42 -20.67
CA LYS A 66 -6.29 5.26 -20.60
C LYS A 66 -6.06 6.69 -21.08
N LYS A 67 -4.85 7.02 -21.57
CA LYS A 67 -4.45 8.38 -21.97
C LYS A 67 -4.68 9.41 -20.84
N LEU A 68 -4.33 9.00 -19.62
CA LEU A 68 -4.40 9.83 -18.42
C LEU A 68 -2.99 10.20 -17.99
N ASN A 69 -2.77 11.45 -17.62
CA ASN A 69 -1.53 11.92 -17.02
C ASN A 69 -1.67 11.98 -15.51
N PHE A 70 -0.71 11.39 -14.79
CA PHE A 70 -0.58 11.57 -13.35
C PHE A 70 -0.25 13.04 -13.02
N ILE A 71 -0.91 13.59 -11.99
CA ILE A 71 -0.67 14.97 -11.53
C ILE A 71 0.09 14.97 -10.21
N ALA A 72 -0.54 14.43 -9.16
CA ALA A 72 0.01 14.44 -7.80
C ALA A 72 -0.79 13.51 -6.90
N PHE A 73 -0.18 13.06 -5.81
CA PHE A 73 -0.90 12.39 -4.74
C PHE A 73 -1.81 13.35 -3.97
N ASN A 74 -3.00 12.87 -3.64
CA ASN A 74 -3.94 13.58 -2.78
C ASN A 74 -3.49 13.46 -1.31
N GLU A 75 -3.59 14.55 -0.55
CA GLU A 75 -3.35 14.55 0.91
C GLU A 75 -1.99 13.96 1.34
N MET A 76 -0.95 14.11 0.50
CA MET A 76 0.39 13.62 0.84
C MET A 76 0.93 14.34 2.07
N ASN A 77 1.46 13.57 3.03
CA ASN A 77 2.09 14.12 4.22
C ASN A 77 3.27 15.05 3.82
N PRO A 78 3.32 16.31 4.29
CA PRO A 78 4.40 17.24 3.95
C PRO A 78 5.81 16.70 4.25
N ASN A 79 5.96 15.90 5.30
CA ASN A 79 7.25 15.28 5.65
C ASN A 79 7.69 14.26 4.61
N VAL A 80 6.76 13.45 4.11
CA VAL A 80 7.00 12.50 3.01
C VAL A 80 7.38 13.27 1.76
N LYS A 81 6.63 14.32 1.42
CA LYS A 81 6.91 15.16 0.25
C LYS A 81 8.29 15.81 0.32
N ASN A 82 8.69 16.35 1.47
CA ASN A 82 10.02 16.93 1.66
C ASN A 82 11.13 15.88 1.59
N SER A 83 10.90 14.70 2.17
CA SER A 83 11.83 13.58 2.07
C SER A 83 12.00 13.13 0.63
N PHE A 84 10.91 13.03 -0.13
CA PHE A 84 10.94 12.71 -1.56
C PHE A 84 11.78 13.74 -2.34
N LYS A 85 11.52 15.04 -2.15
CA LYS A 85 12.30 16.12 -2.78
C LYS A 85 13.80 16.08 -2.45
N THR A 86 14.15 15.60 -1.26
CA THR A 86 15.56 15.44 -0.87
C THR A 86 16.23 14.31 -1.65
N HIS A 87 15.50 13.25 -2.00
CA HIS A 87 16.01 12.15 -2.82
C HIS A 87 15.96 12.46 -4.33
N PHE A 88 14.95 13.21 -4.77
CA PHE A 88 14.69 13.54 -6.16
C PHE A 88 14.42 15.05 -6.29
N PRO A 89 15.47 15.87 -6.45
CA PRO A 89 15.37 17.33 -6.35
C PRO A 89 14.96 18.01 -7.66
N ASN A 90 14.81 17.29 -8.78
CA ASN A 90 14.54 17.95 -10.05
C ASN A 90 13.09 18.42 -10.14
N GLU A 91 12.88 19.45 -10.96
CA GLU A 91 11.55 19.91 -11.30
C GLU A 91 10.76 18.79 -12.00
N ASN A 92 9.48 18.64 -11.63
CA ASN A 92 8.58 17.60 -12.13
C ASN A 92 8.94 16.15 -11.73
N ASP A 93 9.88 15.91 -10.83
CA ASP A 93 10.11 14.55 -10.33
C ASP A 93 8.90 14.02 -9.54
N GLU A 94 8.12 14.90 -8.92
CA GLU A 94 6.88 14.53 -8.21
C GLU A 94 5.81 13.92 -9.12
N VAL A 95 5.82 14.18 -10.44
CA VAL A 95 4.81 13.64 -11.36
C VAL A 95 5.23 12.30 -11.98
N LYS A 96 6.46 11.83 -11.73
CA LYS A 96 7.01 10.59 -12.26
C LYS A 96 6.76 9.44 -11.29
N LEU A 97 5.85 8.54 -11.65
CA LEU A 97 5.50 7.38 -10.81
C LEU A 97 6.69 6.44 -10.57
N GLU A 98 7.66 6.37 -11.48
CA GLU A 98 8.85 5.53 -11.34
C GLU A 98 9.79 6.02 -10.22
N LEU A 99 9.76 7.31 -9.90
CA LEU A 99 10.54 7.85 -8.79
C LEU A 99 9.86 7.56 -7.45
N TRP A 100 8.52 7.56 -7.43
CA TRP A 100 7.75 7.12 -6.27
C TRP A 100 7.91 5.62 -5.99
N ASP A 101 8.02 4.79 -7.03
CA ASP A 101 8.38 3.37 -6.91
C ASP A 101 9.73 3.18 -6.21
N LYS A 102 10.76 3.91 -6.66
CA LYS A 102 12.08 3.89 -6.02
C LYS A 102 12.03 4.39 -4.58
N PHE A 103 11.26 5.45 -4.32
CA PHE A 103 11.10 6.00 -2.98
C PHE A 103 10.42 5.02 -2.02
N GLU A 104 9.34 4.35 -2.45
CA GLU A 104 8.62 3.36 -1.64
C GLU A 104 9.48 2.12 -1.34
N ASN A 105 10.33 1.71 -2.28
CA ASN A 105 11.30 0.63 -2.02
C ASN A 105 12.29 0.98 -0.89
N ILE A 106 12.64 2.27 -0.72
CA ILE A 106 13.48 2.75 0.38
C ILE A 106 12.67 2.95 1.66
N TYR A 107 11.46 3.49 1.53
CA TYR A 107 10.54 3.80 2.62
C TYR A 107 9.22 3.02 2.44
N PRO A 108 9.19 1.72 2.77
CA PRO A 108 8.02 0.86 2.52
C PRO A 108 6.79 1.22 3.37
N LYS A 109 6.94 2.17 4.30
CA LYS A 109 5.84 2.69 5.13
C LYS A 109 5.24 3.99 4.58
N THR A 110 5.68 4.44 3.40
CA THR A 110 5.22 5.70 2.81
C THR A 110 3.73 5.66 2.48
N PHE A 111 3.26 4.54 1.92
CA PHE A 111 1.87 4.36 1.51
C PHE A 111 1.25 3.16 2.25
N LEU A 112 1.27 3.17 3.58
CA LEU A 112 0.71 2.08 4.41
C LEU A 112 -0.80 1.82 4.21
N GLY A 113 -1.52 2.72 3.53
CA GLY A 113 -2.93 2.56 3.18
C GLY A 113 -3.11 2.32 1.69
N MET A 114 -3.82 3.23 1.03
CA MET A 114 -4.09 3.18 -0.41
C MET A 114 -3.43 4.36 -1.13
N TYR A 115 -3.03 4.14 -2.39
CA TYR A 115 -2.64 5.23 -3.28
C TYR A 115 -3.87 6.09 -3.61
N ARG A 116 -3.84 7.37 -3.22
CA ARG A 116 -4.85 8.37 -3.57
C ARG A 116 -4.17 9.47 -4.37
N PHE A 117 -4.61 9.69 -5.61
CA PHE A 117 -3.95 10.64 -6.50
C PHE A 117 -4.91 11.24 -7.52
N TRP A 118 -4.48 12.37 -8.09
CA TRP A 118 -5.17 13.10 -9.14
C TRP A 118 -4.57 12.77 -10.49
N VAL A 119 -5.46 12.60 -11.47
CA VAL A 119 -5.10 12.39 -12.87
C VAL A 119 -5.80 13.41 -13.74
N LYS A 120 -5.15 13.80 -14.83
CA LYS A 120 -5.72 14.66 -15.86
C LYS A 120 -6.00 13.82 -17.10
N LYS A 121 -7.14 14.05 -17.73
CA LYS A 121 -7.38 13.55 -19.08
C LYS A 121 -6.50 14.32 -20.07
N ASN A 122 -5.83 13.58 -20.96
CA ASN A 122 -5.13 14.18 -22.10
C ASN A 122 -6.11 14.78 -23.11
#